data_AF-A0A1M6UIL5-F1
#
_entry.id   AF-A0A1M6UIL5-F1
#
_cell.length_a   1.000
_cell.length_b   1.000
_cell.length_c   1.000
_cell.angle_alpha   90.00
_cell.angle_beta   90.00
_cell.angle_gamma   90.00
#
_symmetry.space_group_name_H-M   'P 1'
#
loop_
_entity.id
_entity.type
_entity.pdbx_description
1 polymer ?
#
loop_
_entity_poly.entity_id
_entity_poly.type
_entity_poly.pdbx_seq_one_letter_code
_entity_poly.pdbx_strand_id
1 'polypeptide(L)'
;MRFDISKLDLKLLLRALILNSEPNGIGIAEYLIKKDRNLLVDSITDKEFEFYTYDLRNAKEGNFRILDYYYGKPIKFDIRKKANGQILVDSSAFDSRIGKYKFLEILISYFQTKDFTIIKKGYTYNNFPETDLNRKEDIKELKKITNNLLVKRNVNGRHWIVDDSKIQFESEYNQIIK
;
A
#
# COMPACT_ATOMS: atom_id res chain seq x y z
N MET A 1 6.66 5.50 -2.42
CA MET A 1 5.87 6.62 -2.98
C MET A 1 4.99 7.20 -1.89
N ARG A 2 4.46 8.42 -2.03
CA ARG A 2 3.57 8.99 -1.01
C ARG A 2 2.17 9.28 -1.54
N PHE A 3 1.19 8.85 -0.76
CA PHE A 3 -0.23 8.94 -1.06
C PHE A 3 -0.95 9.75 0.01
N ASP A 4 -1.97 10.50 -0.39
CA ASP A 4 -3.04 10.94 0.49
C ASP A 4 -4.18 9.94 0.35
N ILE A 5 -4.52 9.30 1.46
CA ILE A 5 -5.53 8.25 1.55
C ILE A 5 -6.66 8.64 2.52
N SER A 6 -6.84 9.94 2.78
CA SER A 6 -7.77 10.44 3.81
C SER A 6 -9.22 9.99 3.61
N LYS A 7 -9.61 9.62 2.39
CA LYS A 7 -10.97 9.18 2.06
C LYS A 7 -11.10 7.65 1.96
N LEU A 8 -10.01 6.90 2.09
CA LEU A 8 -10.05 5.45 1.99
C LEU A 8 -10.56 4.82 3.29
N ASP A 9 -11.30 3.72 3.16
CA ASP A 9 -11.53 2.82 4.29
C ASP A 9 -10.21 2.12 4.65
N LEU A 10 -9.62 2.52 5.78
CA LEU A 10 -8.35 1.97 6.25
C LEU A 10 -8.42 0.48 6.59
N LYS A 11 -9.58 -0.02 7.02
CA LYS A 11 -9.77 -1.46 7.30
C LYS A 11 -9.72 -2.24 6.01
N LEU A 12 -10.44 -1.77 4.97
CA LEU A 12 -10.38 -2.37 3.64
C LEU A 12 -8.95 -2.31 3.08
N LEU A 13 -8.23 -1.21 3.29
CA LEU A 13 -6.85 -1.07 2.82
C LEU A 13 -5.95 -2.11 3.48
N LEU A 14 -6.00 -2.24 4.80
CA LEU A 14 -5.19 -3.25 5.51
C LEU A 14 -5.54 -4.67 5.07
N ARG A 15 -6.82 -5.00 4.88
CA ARG A 15 -7.24 -6.30 4.35
C ARG A 15 -6.68 -6.55 2.95
N ALA A 16 -6.76 -5.57 2.06
CA ALA A 16 -6.26 -5.69 0.70
C ALA A 16 -4.73 -5.87 0.67
N LEU A 17 -3.99 -5.15 1.53
CA LEU A 17 -2.54 -5.30 1.68
C LEU A 17 -2.15 -6.68 2.21
N ILE A 18 -2.85 -7.20 3.22
CA ILE A 18 -2.60 -8.55 3.77
C ILE A 18 -2.91 -9.63 2.73
N LEU A 19 -4.03 -9.49 2.00
CA LEU A 19 -4.43 -10.43 0.97
C LEU A 19 -3.40 -10.52 -0.17
N ASN A 20 -2.82 -9.39 -0.57
CA ASN A 20 -1.85 -9.29 -1.67
C ASN A 20 -0.39 -9.41 -1.21
N SER A 21 -0.16 -9.82 0.05
CA SER A 21 1.16 -10.01 0.63
C SER A 21 1.40 -11.50 0.84
N GLU A 22 2.50 -12.01 0.30
CA GLU A 22 2.94 -13.38 0.54
C GLU A 22 3.79 -13.47 1.82
N PRO A 23 3.67 -14.56 2.60
CA PRO A 23 4.46 -14.74 3.80
C PRO A 23 5.95 -14.79 3.45
N ASN A 24 6.73 -13.84 3.97
CA ASN A 24 8.18 -13.82 3.79
C ASN A 24 8.87 -13.21 5.02
N GLY A 25 10.08 -13.69 5.35
CA GLY A 25 10.83 -13.25 6.52
C GLY A 25 10.26 -13.72 7.87
N ILE A 26 10.05 -12.78 8.79
CA ILE A 26 9.71 -13.06 10.19
C ILE A 26 8.26 -13.50 10.30
N GLY A 27 8.00 -14.67 10.91
CA GLY A 27 6.65 -15.17 11.19
C GLY A 27 6.09 -16.17 10.17
N ILE A 28 6.89 -16.63 9.19
CA ILE A 28 6.46 -17.68 8.24
C ILE A 28 6.02 -18.96 8.95
N ALA A 29 6.75 -19.40 9.99
CA ALA A 29 6.37 -20.60 10.74
C ALA A 29 4.98 -20.45 11.38
N GLU A 30 4.68 -19.27 11.95
CA GLU A 30 3.37 -18.96 12.51
C GLU A 30 2.28 -18.93 11.43
N TYR A 31 2.58 -18.34 10.26
CA TYR A 31 1.68 -18.38 9.10
C TYR A 31 1.30 -19.82 8.74
N LEU A 32 2.30 -20.69 8.56
CA LEU A 32 2.10 -22.07 8.15
C LEU A 32 1.28 -22.87 9.17
N ILE A 33 1.58 -22.73 10.47
CA ILE A 33 0.84 -23.40 11.54
C ILE A 33 -0.62 -22.91 11.58
N LYS A 34 -0.85 -21.61 11.48
CA LYS A 34 -2.21 -21.06 11.49
C LYS A 34 -3.00 -21.49 10.25
N LYS A 35 -2.37 -21.47 9.08
CA LYS A 35 -2.97 -21.92 7.82
C LYS A 35 -3.33 -23.40 7.86
N ASP A 36 -2.45 -24.26 8.37
CA ASP A 36 -2.70 -25.70 8.57
C ASP A 36 -3.90 -25.96 9.49
N ARG A 37 -4.10 -25.09 10.49
CA ARG A 37 -5.25 -25.13 11.40
C ARG A 37 -6.51 -24.45 10.86
N ASN A 38 -6.54 -24.08 9.57
CA ASN A 38 -7.64 -23.33 8.94
C ASN A 38 -8.02 -22.03 9.67
N LEU A 39 -7.04 -21.37 10.29
CA LEU A 39 -7.24 -20.06 10.92
C LEU A 39 -7.13 -18.95 9.87
N LEU A 40 -7.83 -17.84 10.12
CA LEU A 40 -7.79 -16.66 9.26
C LEU A 40 -6.39 -16.01 9.31
N VAL A 41 -5.67 -16.07 8.19
CA VAL A 41 -4.31 -15.47 8.04
C VAL A 41 -4.22 -14.45 6.91
N ASP A 42 -5.23 -14.41 6.02
CA ASP A 42 -5.26 -13.53 4.84
C ASP A 42 -6.15 -12.30 5.04
N SER A 43 -6.62 -12.04 6.27
CA SER A 43 -7.43 -10.86 6.59
C SER A 43 -7.36 -10.55 8.08
N ILE A 44 -7.57 -9.28 8.42
CA ILE A 44 -7.62 -8.78 9.79
C ILE A 44 -9.06 -8.74 10.31
N THR A 45 -9.25 -9.21 11.54
CA THR A 45 -10.54 -9.11 12.25
C THR A 45 -10.83 -7.68 12.71
N ASP A 46 -12.07 -7.39 13.07
CA ASP A 46 -12.45 -6.05 13.52
C ASP A 46 -11.76 -5.66 14.83
N LYS A 47 -11.61 -6.62 15.76
CA LYS A 47 -10.90 -6.42 17.02
C LYS A 47 -9.41 -6.12 16.81
N GLU A 48 -8.75 -6.87 15.94
CA GLU A 48 -7.35 -6.62 15.58
C GLU A 48 -7.20 -5.25 14.91
N PHE A 49 -8.12 -4.90 14.00
CA PHE A 49 -8.09 -3.59 13.33
C PHE A 49 -8.18 -2.45 14.35
N GLU A 50 -9.12 -2.52 15.29
CA GLU A 50 -9.26 -1.53 16.35
C GLU A 50 -7.99 -1.42 17.20
N PHE A 51 -7.38 -2.56 17.54
CA PHE A 51 -6.15 -2.61 18.32
C PHE A 51 -4.97 -1.96 17.58
N TYR A 52 -4.67 -2.39 16.36
CA TYR A 52 -3.50 -1.91 15.62
C TYR A 52 -3.63 -0.46 15.12
N THR A 53 -4.85 0.06 15.02
CA THR A 53 -5.11 1.45 14.58
C THR A 53 -5.44 2.40 15.72
N TYR A 54 -5.40 1.94 16.98
CA TYR A 54 -5.83 2.72 18.14
C TYR A 54 -5.19 4.11 18.20
N ASP A 55 -3.86 4.20 18.14
CA ASP A 55 -3.16 5.48 18.24
C ASP A 55 -3.48 6.41 17.06
N LEU A 56 -3.52 5.87 15.84
CA LEU A 56 -3.85 6.63 14.63
C LEU A 56 -5.26 7.25 14.71
N ARG A 57 -6.22 6.50 15.25
CA ARG A 57 -7.61 6.95 15.38
C ARG A 57 -7.76 8.03 16.44
N ASN A 58 -7.11 7.85 17.59
CA ASN A 58 -7.30 8.70 18.77
C ASN A 58 -6.37 9.93 18.81
N ALA A 59 -5.21 9.88 18.16
CA ALA A 59 -4.30 11.02 18.12
C ALA A 59 -4.81 12.12 17.18
N LYS A 60 -4.57 13.39 17.53
CA LYS A 60 -4.90 14.56 16.70
C LYS A 60 -4.03 14.59 15.44
N GLU A 61 -2.74 14.36 15.59
CA GLU A 61 -1.75 14.27 14.52
C GLU A 61 -0.53 13.47 14.99
N GLY A 62 0.32 13.05 14.06
CA GLY A 62 1.54 12.30 14.39
C GLY A 62 2.01 11.40 13.26
N ASN A 63 3.10 10.67 13.52
CA ASN A 63 3.56 9.57 12.69
C ASN A 63 3.24 8.27 13.40
N PHE A 64 2.68 7.32 12.67
CA PHE A 64 2.18 6.06 13.20
C PHE A 64 2.76 4.92 12.38
N ARG A 65 3.06 3.83 13.08
CA ARG A 65 3.33 2.53 12.48
C ARG A 65 2.25 1.60 12.99
N ILE A 66 1.50 1.02 12.07
CA ILE A 66 0.44 0.05 12.40
C ILE A 66 1.11 -1.28 12.69
N LEU A 67 1.75 -1.86 11.67
CA LEU A 67 2.33 -3.20 11.71
C LEU A 67 3.46 -3.31 10.69
N ASP A 68 4.50 -4.04 11.06
CA ASP A 68 5.56 -4.43 10.12
C ASP A 68 5.19 -5.75 9.40
N TYR A 69 4.63 -6.71 10.14
CA TYR A 69 4.17 -8.01 9.65
C TYR A 69 2.82 -8.39 10.26
N TYR A 70 2.01 -9.15 9.53
CA TYR A 70 0.80 -9.82 10.01
C TYR A 70 0.92 -11.32 9.74
N TYR A 71 1.15 -12.12 10.79
CA TYR A 71 1.40 -13.57 10.69
C TYR A 71 2.35 -13.93 9.54
N GLY A 72 3.56 -13.38 9.51
CA GLY A 72 4.53 -13.69 8.45
C GLY A 72 4.40 -12.88 7.16
N LYS A 73 3.28 -12.20 6.93
CA LYS A 73 3.06 -11.37 5.73
C LYS A 73 3.54 -9.94 5.96
N PRO A 74 4.48 -9.41 5.15
CA PRO A 74 4.93 -8.03 5.31
C PRO A 74 3.84 -7.05 4.94
N ILE A 75 3.57 -6.09 5.83
CA ILE A 75 2.57 -5.03 5.62
C ILE A 75 3.09 -3.67 6.10
N LYS A 76 4.42 -3.49 6.12
CA LYS A 76 5.07 -2.29 6.62
C LYS A 76 4.85 -1.08 5.74
N PHE A 77 4.19 -0.05 6.25
CA PHE A 77 4.16 1.29 5.65
C PHE A 77 4.08 2.37 6.74
N ASP A 78 4.63 3.56 6.45
CA ASP A 78 4.62 4.66 7.41
C ASP A 78 3.37 5.52 7.17
N ILE A 79 2.64 5.82 8.25
CA ILE A 79 1.43 6.66 8.21
C ILE A 79 1.70 7.97 8.93
N ARG A 80 1.22 9.07 8.36
CA ARG A 80 1.22 10.38 9.02
C ARG A 80 -0.17 10.99 8.99
N LYS A 81 -0.72 11.27 10.16
CA LYS A 81 -1.95 12.07 10.32
C LYS A 81 -1.56 13.51 10.57
N LYS A 82 -2.15 14.45 9.84
CA LYS A 82 -1.98 15.89 10.07
C LYS A 82 -3.12 16.44 10.92
N ALA A 83 -2.90 17.59 11.58
CA ALA A 83 -3.92 18.26 12.38
C ALA A 83 -5.23 18.55 11.64
N ASN A 84 -5.21 18.71 10.31
CA ASN A 84 -6.41 18.93 9.49
C ASN A 84 -7.15 17.63 9.11
N GLY A 85 -6.78 16.49 9.72
CA GLY A 85 -7.38 15.18 9.44
C GLY A 85 -6.77 14.45 8.23
N GLN A 86 -5.86 15.07 7.48
CA GLN A 86 -5.24 14.43 6.31
C GLN A 86 -4.39 13.22 6.73
N ILE A 87 -4.58 12.07 6.08
CA ILE A 87 -3.81 10.84 6.28
C ILE A 87 -2.91 10.60 5.07
N LEU A 88 -1.61 10.64 5.32
CA LEU A 88 -0.59 10.37 4.32
C LEU A 88 0.09 9.03 4.57
N VAL A 89 0.36 8.28 3.50
CA VAL A 89 1.09 7.01 3.57
C VAL A 89 2.34 7.06 2.71
N ASP A 90 3.47 6.60 3.26
CA ASP A 90 4.66 6.28 2.50
C ASP A 90 4.74 4.76 2.26
N SER A 91 4.54 4.35 1.00
CA SER A 91 4.49 2.93 0.60
C SER A 91 5.87 2.30 0.44
N SER A 92 6.95 3.05 0.59
CA SER A 92 8.28 2.59 0.16
C SER A 92 8.73 1.32 0.87
N ALA A 93 8.38 1.15 2.16
CA ALA A 93 8.70 -0.05 2.91
C ALA A 93 7.82 -1.26 2.54
N PHE A 94 6.61 -1.05 2.05
CA PHE A 94 5.72 -2.12 1.62
C PHE A 94 6.18 -2.65 0.27
N ASP A 95 6.35 -1.73 -0.68
CA ASP A 95 6.74 -2.04 -2.05
C ASP A 95 8.14 -2.69 -2.12
N SER A 96 9.05 -2.35 -1.21
CA SER A 96 10.38 -2.99 -1.16
C SER A 96 10.38 -4.43 -0.66
N ARG A 97 9.26 -4.92 -0.08
CA ARG A 97 9.13 -6.30 0.43
C ARG A 97 8.22 -7.17 -0.42
N ILE A 98 7.24 -6.58 -1.10
CA ILE A 98 6.18 -7.31 -1.80
C ILE A 98 6.30 -7.18 -3.32
N GLY A 99 6.96 -6.13 -3.82
CA GLY A 99 7.08 -5.86 -5.24
C GLY A 99 6.91 -4.37 -5.53
N LYS A 100 7.68 -3.88 -6.50
CA LYS A 100 7.67 -2.47 -6.90
C LYS A 100 6.26 -2.07 -7.34
N TYR A 101 5.78 -0.93 -6.83
CA TYR A 101 4.45 -0.35 -7.11
C TYR A 101 3.24 -1.14 -6.60
N LYS A 102 3.43 -2.23 -5.85
CA LYS A 102 2.32 -3.09 -5.43
C LYS A 102 1.25 -2.34 -4.64
N PHE A 103 1.64 -1.38 -3.83
CA PHE A 103 0.72 -0.51 -3.10
C PHE A 103 -0.19 0.28 -4.05
N LEU A 104 0.35 0.87 -5.13
CA LEU A 104 -0.45 1.58 -6.13
C LEU A 104 -1.38 0.63 -6.89
N GLU A 105 -0.89 -0.56 -7.26
CA GLU A 105 -1.73 -1.58 -7.89
C GLU A 105 -2.93 -1.93 -7.00
N ILE A 106 -2.68 -2.20 -5.72
CA ILE A 106 -3.74 -2.49 -4.75
C ILE A 106 -4.71 -1.32 -4.62
N LEU A 107 -4.23 -0.08 -4.57
CA LEU A 107 -5.12 1.08 -4.52
C LEU A 107 -6.05 1.15 -5.74
N ILE A 108 -5.54 0.91 -6.95
CA ILE A 108 -6.33 0.97 -8.18
C ILE A 108 -7.30 -0.21 -8.25
N SER A 109 -6.92 -1.40 -7.78
CA SER A 109 -7.76 -2.59 -7.86
C SER A 109 -8.90 -2.60 -6.85
N TYR A 110 -8.74 -1.97 -5.68
CA TYR A 110 -9.71 -2.07 -4.58
C TYR A 110 -10.45 -0.77 -4.25
N PHE A 111 -10.02 0.39 -4.78
CA PHE A 111 -10.60 1.69 -4.44
C PHE A 111 -10.88 2.53 -5.69
N GLN A 112 -11.83 3.47 -5.56
CA GLN A 112 -12.05 4.44 -6.62
C GLN A 112 -10.85 5.40 -6.68
N THR A 113 -10.34 5.66 -7.88
CA THR A 113 -9.13 6.48 -8.09
C THR A 113 -9.27 7.93 -7.62
N LYS A 114 -10.50 8.43 -7.47
CA LYS A 114 -10.80 9.75 -6.87
C LYS A 114 -10.64 9.80 -5.35
N ASP A 115 -10.57 8.65 -4.68
CA ASP A 115 -10.53 8.56 -3.21
C ASP A 115 -9.10 8.62 -2.65
N PHE A 116 -8.10 8.56 -3.52
CA PHE A 116 -6.70 8.79 -3.16
C PHE A 116 -6.02 9.74 -4.13
N THR A 117 -4.94 10.37 -3.68
CA THR A 117 -4.06 11.15 -4.57
C THR A 117 -2.61 10.83 -4.28
N ILE A 118 -1.77 11.00 -5.30
CA ILE A 118 -0.33 10.78 -5.18
C ILE A 118 0.31 12.13 -4.93
N ILE A 119 0.97 12.29 -3.78
CA ILE A 119 1.58 13.55 -3.35
C ILE A 119 3.08 13.59 -3.67
N LYS A 120 3.71 12.40 -3.79
CA LYS A 120 5.12 12.28 -4.20
C LYS A 120 5.30 11.04 -5.08
N LYS A 121 5.68 11.27 -6.34
CA LYS A 121 6.16 10.21 -7.26
C LYS A 121 7.56 9.76 -6.84
N GLY A 122 7.85 8.48 -7.03
CA GLY A 122 9.17 7.91 -6.75
C GLY A 122 9.31 7.30 -5.35
N TYR A 123 10.32 6.45 -5.21
CA TYR A 123 10.77 5.89 -3.95
C TYR A 123 12.03 6.58 -3.45
N THR A 124 12.18 6.65 -2.13
CA THR A 124 13.47 6.94 -1.51
C THR A 124 14.22 5.61 -1.43
N TYR A 125 15.16 5.38 -2.35
CA TYR A 125 15.81 4.08 -2.57
C TYR A 125 16.73 3.60 -1.42
N ASN A 126 16.90 4.38 -0.37
CA ASN A 126 17.64 3.94 0.83
C ASN A 126 16.92 2.79 1.57
N ASN A 127 15.68 2.47 1.20
CA ASN A 127 14.85 1.45 1.84
C ASN A 127 14.72 0.14 1.03
N PHE A 128 15.37 0.05 -0.14
CA PHE A 128 15.42 -1.18 -0.94
C PHE A 128 16.72 -1.92 -0.62
N PRO A 129 16.70 -3.25 -0.43
CA PRO A 129 17.91 -4.04 -0.25
C PRO A 129 18.89 -3.78 -1.41
N GLU A 130 20.19 -3.65 -1.12
CA GLU A 130 21.23 -3.39 -2.13
C GLU A 130 21.30 -4.45 -3.24
N THR A 131 20.70 -5.61 -3.00
CA THR A 131 20.62 -6.76 -3.90
C THR A 131 19.56 -6.64 -5.00
N ASP A 132 18.70 -5.62 -4.98
CA ASP A 132 17.76 -5.34 -6.09
C ASP A 132 18.53 -4.76 -7.29
N LEU A 133 19.01 -5.69 -8.12
CA LEU A 133 19.76 -5.45 -9.34
C LEU A 133 18.99 -4.51 -10.29
N ASN A 134 19.71 -3.51 -10.79
CA ASN A 134 19.32 -2.52 -11.79
C ASN A 134 18.40 -1.34 -11.38
N ARG A 135 18.68 -0.76 -10.21
CA ARG A 135 18.13 0.54 -9.72
C ARG A 135 17.93 1.62 -10.79
N LYS A 136 18.82 1.75 -11.79
CA LYS A 136 18.65 2.75 -12.87
C LYS A 136 17.51 2.39 -13.84
N GLU A 137 17.39 1.13 -14.22
CA GLU A 137 16.34 0.64 -15.12
C GLU A 137 14.99 0.66 -14.41
N ASP A 138 14.95 0.26 -13.14
CA ASP A 138 13.73 0.33 -12.32
C ASP A 138 13.21 1.76 -12.18
N ILE A 139 14.11 2.73 -11.96
CA ILE A 139 13.72 4.15 -11.94
C ILE A 139 13.15 4.59 -13.29
N LYS A 140 13.70 4.09 -14.39
CA LYS A 140 13.25 4.42 -15.75
C LYS A 140 11.87 3.83 -16.01
N GLU A 141 11.65 2.58 -15.62
CA GLU A 141 10.38 1.89 -15.74
C GLU A 141 9.31 2.53 -14.83
N LEU A 142 9.64 2.83 -13.57
CA LEU A 142 8.78 3.59 -12.66
C LEU A 142 8.31 4.89 -13.29
N LYS A 143 9.25 5.66 -13.84
CA LYS A 143 8.95 6.93 -14.50
C LYS A 143 8.05 6.70 -15.72
N LYS A 144 8.27 5.65 -16.51
CA LYS A 144 7.44 5.33 -17.68
C LYS A 144 6.01 5.01 -17.25
N ILE A 145 5.81 4.06 -16.33
CA ILE A 145 4.50 3.66 -15.81
C ILE A 145 3.79 4.87 -15.19
N THR A 146 4.44 5.59 -14.28
CA THR A 146 3.82 6.72 -13.59
C THR A 146 3.62 7.96 -14.45
N ASN A 147 4.35 8.14 -15.55
CA ASN A 147 4.08 9.23 -16.49
C ASN A 147 2.95 8.87 -17.46
N ASN A 148 2.81 7.59 -17.82
CA ASN A 148 1.68 7.13 -18.60
C ASN A 148 0.39 7.22 -17.77
N LEU A 149 0.37 6.57 -16.61
CA LEU A 149 -0.82 6.36 -15.79
C LEU A 149 -1.28 7.61 -15.02
N LEU A 150 -0.38 8.53 -14.65
CA LEU A 150 -0.69 9.59 -13.71
C LEU A 150 -0.67 10.99 -14.31
N VAL A 151 -1.77 11.71 -14.17
CA VAL A 151 -1.93 13.09 -14.63
C VAL A 151 -1.60 14.06 -13.49
N LYS A 152 -0.76 15.05 -13.79
CA LYS A 152 -0.39 16.09 -12.83
C LYS A 152 -1.55 17.09 -12.68
N ARG A 153 -1.88 17.41 -11.44
CA ARG A 153 -2.85 18.46 -11.07
C ARG A 153 -2.18 19.45 -10.11
N ASN A 154 -2.53 20.72 -10.23
CA ASN A 154 -1.94 21.80 -9.42
C ASN A 154 -2.95 22.50 -8.50
N VAL A 155 -4.20 22.02 -8.43
CA VAL A 155 -5.22 22.61 -7.55
C VAL A 155 -4.85 22.28 -6.09
N ASN A 156 -4.66 23.30 -5.26
CA ASN A 156 -4.23 23.16 -3.86
C ASN A 156 -2.85 22.50 -3.66
N GLY A 157 -1.94 22.68 -4.62
CA GLY A 157 -0.58 22.16 -4.57
C GLY A 157 -0.33 21.05 -5.60
N ARG A 158 0.95 20.70 -5.76
CA ARG A 158 1.40 19.72 -6.75
C ARG A 158 1.03 18.30 -6.29
N HIS A 159 0.12 17.67 -7.01
CA HIS A 159 -0.27 16.29 -6.80
C HIS A 159 -0.52 15.59 -8.14
N TRP A 160 -0.73 14.28 -8.09
CA TRP A 160 -1.05 13.47 -9.25
C TRP A 160 -2.27 12.60 -8.95
N ILE A 161 -3.08 12.40 -9.98
CA ILE A 161 -4.25 11.52 -9.96
C ILE A 161 -4.03 10.41 -11.00
N VAL A 162 -4.70 9.28 -10.81
CA VAL A 162 -4.74 8.22 -11.82
C VAL A 162 -5.64 8.67 -12.97
N ASP A 163 -5.22 8.39 -14.20
CA ASP A 163 -6.03 8.58 -15.39
C ASP A 163 -6.75 7.28 -15.72
N ASP A 164 -8.03 7.20 -15.35
CA ASP A 164 -8.83 5.97 -15.49
C ASP A 164 -8.88 5.48 -16.93
N SER A 165 -8.80 6.38 -17.92
CA SER A 165 -8.80 6.01 -19.34
C SER A 165 -7.56 5.24 -19.79
N LYS A 166 -6.48 5.31 -19.00
CA LYS A 166 -5.19 4.66 -19.27
C LYS A 166 -4.97 3.41 -18.44
N ILE A 167 -5.93 3.06 -17.60
CA ILE A 167 -5.96 1.78 -16.92
C ILE A 167 -6.36 0.73 -17.97
N GLN A 168 -5.40 0.27 -18.76
CA GLN A 168 -5.55 -0.98 -19.51
C GLN A 168 -5.31 -2.12 -18.51
N PHE A 169 -6.34 -2.50 -17.77
CA PHE A 169 -6.34 -3.81 -17.14
C PHE A 169 -6.50 -4.83 -18.27
N GLU A 170 -5.41 -5.52 -18.63
CA GLU A 170 -5.56 -6.81 -19.28
C GLU A 170 -6.45 -7.67 -18.39
N SER A 171 -7.57 -8.08 -18.96
CA SER A 171 -8.76 -8.60 -18.31
C SER A 171 -8.60 -10.02 -17.77
N GLU A 172 -7.43 -10.39 -17.25
CA GLU A 172 -7.20 -11.74 -16.71
C GLU A 172 -7.75 -11.90 -15.28
N TYR A 173 -8.00 -10.81 -14.55
CA TYR A 173 -8.51 -10.87 -13.17
C TYR A 173 -10.04 -11.01 -13.04
N ASN A 174 -10.83 -10.68 -14.08
CA ASN A 174 -12.28 -10.86 -14.06
C ASN A 174 -12.73 -12.33 -14.18
N GLN A 175 -11.78 -13.28 -14.27
CA GLN A 175 -12.06 -14.72 -14.26
C GLN A 175 -11.93 -15.37 -12.87
N ILE A 176 -11.40 -14.66 -11.86
CA ILE A 176 -11.15 -15.23 -10.51
C ILE A 176 -12.31 -14.93 -9.54
N ILE A 177 -13.25 -14.05 -9.92
CA ILE A 177 -14.47 -13.77 -9.14
C ILE A 177 -15.69 -14.16 -9.97
N LYS A 178 -15.87 -15.47 -10.15
CA LYS A 178 -17.17 -16.09 -10.43
C LYS A 178 -17.27 -17.40 -9.65
#